data_AF-A0A8J4XVE5-F1
#
_entry.id   AF-A0A8J4XVE5-F1
#
_cell.length_a   1.000
_cell.length_b   1.000
_cell.length_c   1.000
_cell.angle_alpha   90.00
_cell.angle_beta   90.00
_cell.angle_gamma   90.00
#
_symmetry.space_group_name_H-M   'P 1'
#
loop_
_entity.id
_entity.type
_entity.pdbx_description
1 polymer ?
#
loop_
_entity_poly.entity_id
_entity_poly.type
_entity_poly.pdbx_seq_one_letter_code
_entity_poly.pdbx_strand_id
1 'polypeptide(L)'
;MTSSLRSSPQGAGLHLPPQTSQELWCPICKCRGRLKAMRERIFTGIRLVLADPLDSCSPPYNALELQGAVVLVARGGCSFVSKAVKAEAAGALAVIVMDNNKDNDEQYVEMVEDNTHRNPNIPAAFLLGRSG
;
A
#
# COMPACT_ATOMS: atom_id res chain seq x y z
N MET A 1 39.30 58.59 -30.74
CA MET A 1 38.06 58.23 -30.01
C MET A 1 37.94 56.70 -30.06
N THR A 2 38.90 55.99 -29.47
CA THR A 2 38.89 55.42 -28.10
C THR A 2 37.83 54.31 -27.97
N SER A 3 38.18 53.05 -28.26
CA SER A 3 38.58 52.03 -27.27
C SER A 3 37.64 51.88 -26.07
N SER A 4 36.91 50.75 -26.02
CA SER A 4 36.72 49.99 -24.77
C SER A 4 36.07 48.64 -25.04
N LEU A 5 36.90 47.61 -25.01
CA LEU A 5 36.55 46.29 -24.48
C LEU A 5 35.94 46.45 -23.09
N ARG A 6 34.82 45.76 -22.83
CA ARG A 6 34.32 45.48 -21.47
C ARG A 6 33.42 44.24 -21.54
N SER A 7 34.04 43.06 -21.56
CA SER A 7 34.25 42.19 -20.39
C SER A 7 32.94 41.62 -19.84
N SER A 8 32.67 40.35 -20.16
CA SER A 8 31.67 39.52 -19.50
C SER A 8 31.84 39.55 -17.99
N PRO A 9 30.77 39.73 -17.20
CA PRO A 9 30.84 39.54 -15.76
C PRO A 9 30.95 38.04 -15.44
N GLN A 10 32.10 37.67 -14.88
CA GLN A 10 32.30 36.47 -14.10
C GLN A 10 31.45 36.60 -12.83
N GLY A 11 30.59 35.63 -12.57
CA GLY A 11 29.64 35.68 -11.46
C GLY A 11 29.34 34.30 -10.91
N ALA A 12 30.03 33.99 -9.81
CA ALA A 12 29.67 33.06 -8.75
C ALA A 12 29.55 31.57 -9.13
N GLY A 13 30.68 30.88 -8.98
CA GLY A 13 30.67 29.46 -8.65
C GLY A 13 29.93 29.22 -7.34
N LEU A 14 28.85 28.44 -7.42
CA LEU A 14 28.33 27.73 -6.25
C LEU A 14 29.08 26.41 -6.18
N HIS A 15 30.14 26.48 -5.37
CA HIS A 15 30.88 25.39 -4.78
C HIS A 15 29.90 24.27 -4.37
N LEU A 16 29.94 23.14 -5.08
CA LEU A 16 29.32 21.91 -4.57
C LEU A 16 29.96 21.65 -3.19
N PRO A 17 29.18 21.45 -2.12
CA PRO A 17 29.75 21.03 -0.87
C PRO A 17 30.46 19.68 -1.05
N PRO A 18 31.62 19.50 -0.41
CA PRO A 18 32.45 18.33 -0.55
C PRO A 18 31.71 17.06 -0.11
N GLN A 19 31.86 16.04 -0.95
CA GLN A 19 31.46 14.65 -0.72
C GLN A 19 32.31 14.06 0.42
N THR A 20 32.03 14.36 1.68
CA THR A 20 32.58 13.62 2.82
C THR A 20 31.78 13.90 4.09
N SER A 21 31.08 12.87 4.56
CA SER A 21 30.74 12.52 5.94
C SER A 21 29.52 11.59 5.86
N GLN A 22 29.75 10.28 5.75
CA GLN A 22 29.69 9.37 6.90
C GLN A 22 28.26 9.33 7.47
N GLU A 23 27.45 8.34 7.10
CA GLU A 23 27.43 6.99 7.71
C GLU A 23 26.96 7.04 9.17
N LEU A 24 26.22 6.00 9.58
CA LEU A 24 25.53 5.80 10.87
C LEU A 24 24.14 6.46 10.89
N TRP A 25 23.02 5.80 10.54
CA TRP A 25 22.55 4.53 11.07
C TRP A 25 21.34 4.05 10.23
N CYS A 26 21.53 3.03 9.40
CA CYS A 26 20.43 2.15 8.99
C CYS A 26 21.04 0.77 8.75
N PRO A 27 21.33 0.01 9.82
CA PRO A 27 21.74 -1.36 9.65
C PRO A 27 20.49 -2.15 9.25
N ILE A 28 20.62 -2.86 8.13
CA ILE A 28 19.76 -3.92 7.59
C ILE A 28 18.98 -3.49 6.32
N CYS A 29 19.59 -3.92 5.20
CA CYS A 29 19.01 -4.21 3.89
C CYS A 29 18.95 -3.13 2.80
N LYS A 30 20.14 -2.75 2.29
CA LYS A 30 20.32 -2.53 0.84
C LYS A 30 20.26 -3.88 0.12
N CYS A 31 19.08 -4.30 -0.32
CA CYS A 31 18.95 -5.35 -1.34
C CYS A 31 18.80 -4.69 -2.72
N ARG A 32 19.93 -4.57 -3.43
CA ARG A 32 19.95 -4.21 -4.86
C ARG A 32 19.55 -5.46 -5.65
N GLY A 33 18.26 -5.61 -5.91
CA GLY A 33 17.68 -6.72 -6.66
C GLY A 33 16.20 -6.47 -6.88
N ARG A 34 15.67 -6.90 -8.02
CA ARG A 34 14.34 -6.60 -8.56
C ARG A 34 13.20 -7.19 -7.70
N LEU A 35 12.97 -6.62 -6.52
CA LEU A 35 11.86 -6.94 -5.63
C LEU A 35 10.68 -6.05 -6.02
N LYS A 36 9.60 -6.64 -6.54
CA LYS A 36 8.29 -5.98 -6.61
C LYS A 36 8.00 -5.45 -5.21
N ALA A 37 7.88 -4.14 -5.11
CA ALA A 37 7.80 -3.42 -3.86
C ALA A 37 6.53 -3.77 -3.09
N MET A 38 6.59 -4.78 -2.21
CA MET A 38 5.94 -4.64 -0.91
C MET A 38 6.78 -3.62 -0.14
N ARG A 39 6.59 -2.35 -0.49
CA ARG A 39 7.26 -1.23 0.17
C ARG A 39 6.81 -1.27 1.62
N GLU A 40 7.74 -1.25 2.57
CA GLU A 40 7.51 -1.01 4.00
C GLU A 40 6.92 0.40 4.17
N ARG A 41 5.66 0.58 3.75
CA ARG A 41 4.91 1.81 3.91
C ARG A 41 4.18 1.69 5.23
N ILE A 42 4.74 2.34 6.24
CA ILE A 42 3.99 2.65 7.45
C ILE A 42 3.02 3.76 7.05
N PHE A 43 1.74 3.50 7.25
CA PHE A 43 0.69 4.49 7.07
C PHE A 43 0.16 4.90 8.43
N THR A 44 -0.06 6.20 8.63
CA THR A 44 -0.64 6.76 9.85
C THR A 44 -1.94 7.49 9.52
N GLY A 45 -2.92 7.41 10.42
CA GLY A 45 -4.22 8.08 10.22
C GLY A 45 -5.06 7.55 9.05
N ILE A 46 -4.91 6.27 8.67
CA ILE A 46 -5.78 5.69 7.62
C ILE A 46 -7.19 5.48 8.16
N ARG A 47 -8.17 5.81 7.33
CA ARG A 47 -9.58 5.43 7.50
C ARG A 47 -9.77 3.92 7.32
N LEU A 48 -10.62 3.35 8.18
CA LEU A 48 -11.15 2.00 8.03
C LEU A 48 -12.58 2.10 7.52
N VAL A 49 -12.87 1.53 6.36
CA VAL A 49 -14.16 1.71 5.65
C VAL A 49 -14.75 0.36 5.31
N LEU A 50 -16.06 0.19 5.51
CA LEU A 50 -16.80 -1.01 5.11
C LEU A 50 -17.04 -1.00 3.60
N ALA A 51 -16.82 -2.13 2.93
CA ALA A 51 -17.25 -2.28 1.55
C ALA A 51 -18.78 -2.35 1.43
N ASP A 52 -19.30 -1.85 0.32
CA ASP A 52 -20.70 -2.06 -0.09
C ASP A 52 -20.72 -2.58 -1.54
N PRO A 53 -21.13 -3.83 -1.83
CA PRO A 53 -21.63 -4.83 -0.87
C PRO A 53 -20.53 -5.34 0.07
N LEU A 54 -20.94 -5.72 1.29
CA LEU A 54 -20.02 -6.06 2.38
C LEU A 54 -19.12 -7.27 2.06
N ASP A 55 -19.59 -8.20 1.23
CA ASP A 55 -18.78 -9.36 0.81
C ASP A 55 -17.73 -9.01 -0.26
N SER A 56 -17.79 -7.81 -0.86
CA SER A 56 -16.92 -7.40 -1.97
C SER A 56 -16.83 -8.44 -3.09
N CYS A 57 -17.92 -9.17 -3.36
CA CYS A 57 -17.96 -10.14 -4.46
C CYS A 57 -18.40 -9.54 -5.79
N SER A 58 -18.90 -8.30 -5.76
CA SER A 58 -19.13 -7.44 -6.92
C SER A 58 -18.30 -6.15 -6.79
N PRO A 59 -18.16 -5.35 -7.86
CA PRO A 59 -17.55 -4.02 -7.75
C PRO A 59 -18.24 -3.20 -6.65
N PRO A 60 -17.49 -2.58 -5.72
CA PRO A 60 -18.09 -1.85 -4.61
C PRO A 60 -18.77 -0.56 -5.09
N TYR A 61 -19.99 -0.32 -4.64
CA TYR A 61 -20.80 0.87 -4.90
C TYR A 61 -20.17 2.12 -4.28
N ASN A 62 -19.48 1.96 -3.15
CA ASN A 62 -18.83 3.04 -2.42
C ASN A 62 -17.32 3.20 -2.73
N ALA A 63 -16.90 2.91 -3.97
CA ALA A 63 -15.49 2.95 -4.37
C ALA A 63 -14.75 4.26 -4.04
N LEU A 64 -15.44 5.41 -4.08
CA LEU A 64 -14.87 6.72 -3.71
C LEU A 64 -14.44 6.78 -2.24
N GLU A 65 -15.17 6.09 -1.35
CA GLU A 65 -14.85 6.03 0.08
C GLU A 65 -13.70 5.06 0.36
N LEU A 66 -13.60 3.99 -0.44
CA LEU A 66 -12.56 2.97 -0.32
C LEU A 66 -11.17 3.48 -0.78
N GLN A 67 -11.14 4.50 -1.63
CA GLN A 67 -9.89 5.04 -2.15
C GLN A 67 -8.99 5.56 -1.02
N GLY A 68 -7.78 5.02 -0.95
CA GLY A 68 -6.79 5.37 0.06
C GLY A 68 -7.13 4.87 1.47
N ALA A 69 -8.12 3.98 1.63
CA ALA A 69 -8.55 3.44 2.92
C ALA A 69 -8.11 1.97 3.09
N VAL A 70 -8.17 1.49 4.33
CA VAL A 70 -8.19 0.05 4.62
C VAL A 70 -9.64 -0.39 4.56
N VAL A 71 -9.93 -1.43 3.78
CA VAL A 71 -11.29 -1.87 3.51
C VAL A 71 -11.62 -3.09 4.34
N LEU A 72 -12.73 -3.01 5.08
CA LEU A 72 -13.33 -4.14 5.79
C LEU A 72 -14.35 -4.84 4.89
N VAL A 73 -14.21 -6.16 4.77
CA VAL A 73 -15.11 -7.02 3.99
C VAL A 73 -15.53 -8.22 4.83
N ALA A 74 -16.74 -8.72 4.62
CA ALA A 74 -17.21 -9.95 5.24
C ALA A 74 -16.71 -11.19 4.48
N ARG A 75 -16.48 -12.28 5.22
CA ARG A 75 -16.25 -13.62 4.68
C ARG A 75 -17.49 -14.11 3.89
N GLY A 76 -17.26 -14.95 2.88
CA GLY A 76 -18.31 -15.63 2.10
C GLY A 76 -18.44 -15.11 0.67
N GLY A 77 -19.31 -15.74 -0.12
CA GLY A 77 -19.67 -15.33 -1.50
C GLY A 77 -18.60 -15.60 -2.58
N CYS A 78 -17.32 -15.36 -2.29
CA CYS A 78 -16.21 -15.51 -3.23
C CYS A 78 -14.86 -15.64 -2.51
N SER A 79 -13.78 -15.91 -3.26
CA SER A 79 -12.42 -16.11 -2.73
C SER A 79 -11.81 -14.85 -2.10
N PHE A 80 -10.86 -15.05 -1.18
CA PHE A 80 -10.05 -13.96 -0.59
C PHE A 80 -9.34 -13.12 -1.67
N VAL A 81 -8.77 -13.79 -2.68
CA VAL A 81 -8.14 -13.16 -3.84
C VAL A 81 -9.13 -12.24 -4.57
N SER A 82 -10.36 -12.72 -4.82
CA SER A 82 -11.39 -11.92 -5.50
C SER A 82 -11.76 -10.65 -4.74
N LYS A 83 -11.83 -10.73 -3.40
CA LYS A 83 -12.10 -9.57 -2.53
C LYS A 83 -10.96 -8.55 -2.60
N ALA A 84 -9.73 -9.02 -2.46
CA ALA A 84 -8.54 -8.19 -2.53
C ALA A 84 -8.38 -7.49 -3.90
N VAL A 85 -8.62 -8.20 -5.00
CA VAL A 85 -8.56 -7.62 -6.36
C VAL A 85 -9.62 -6.53 -6.56
N LYS A 86 -10.84 -6.71 -6.05
CA LYS A 86 -11.91 -5.71 -6.19
C LYS A 86 -11.67 -4.49 -5.34
N ALA A 87 -11.19 -4.67 -4.11
CA ALA A 87 -10.80 -3.55 -3.26
C ALA A 87 -9.59 -2.78 -3.84
N GLU A 88 -8.59 -3.48 -4.37
CA GLU A 88 -7.45 -2.88 -5.08
C GLU A 88 -7.93 -2.06 -6.27
N ALA A 89 -8.86 -2.59 -7.07
CA ALA A 89 -9.45 -1.88 -8.20
C ALA A 89 -10.22 -0.62 -7.77
N ALA A 90 -10.78 -0.59 -6.55
CA ALA A 90 -11.40 0.60 -5.95
C ALA A 90 -10.37 1.59 -5.32
N GLY A 91 -9.08 1.27 -5.37
CA GLY A 91 -8.01 2.12 -4.83
C GLY A 91 -7.76 1.95 -3.34
N ALA A 92 -8.16 0.82 -2.75
CA ALA A 92 -7.85 0.48 -1.37
C ALA A 92 -6.33 0.36 -1.14
N LEU A 93 -5.88 0.61 0.09
CA LEU A 93 -4.50 0.38 0.52
C LEU A 93 -4.28 -1.01 1.09
N ALA A 94 -5.33 -1.62 1.66
CA ALA A 94 -5.30 -2.93 2.28
C ALA A 94 -6.73 -3.47 2.41
N VAL A 95 -6.88 -4.79 2.55
CA VAL A 95 -8.15 -5.44 2.86
C VAL A 95 -8.05 -6.20 4.17
N ILE A 96 -9.11 -6.11 4.97
CA ILE A 96 -9.30 -6.92 6.15
C ILE A 96 -10.59 -7.70 5.98
N VAL A 97 -10.48 -9.02 5.97
CA VAL A 97 -11.63 -9.92 5.88
C VAL A 97 -12.06 -10.31 7.28
N MET A 98 -13.29 -9.97 7.64
CA MET A 98 -13.91 -10.28 8.92
C MET A 98 -14.71 -11.56 8.80
N ASP A 99 -14.60 -12.44 9.80
CA ASP A 99 -15.60 -13.49 9.95
C ASP A 99 -16.97 -12.88 10.30
N ASN A 100 -18.03 -13.45 9.74
CA ASN A 100 -19.41 -13.05 10.03
C ASN A 100 -20.08 -13.96 11.07
N ASN A 101 -19.41 -15.04 11.49
CA ASN A 101 -19.91 -15.96 12.49
C ASN A 101 -19.30 -15.68 13.87
N LYS A 102 -20.14 -15.21 14.80
CA LYS A 102 -19.75 -14.88 16.19
C LYS A 102 -19.41 -16.10 17.03
N ASP A 103 -19.98 -17.25 16.67
CA ASP A 103 -19.76 -18.53 17.34
C ASP A 103 -18.62 -19.32 16.68
N ASN A 104 -17.94 -18.72 15.68
CA ASN A 104 -16.79 -19.36 15.07
C ASN A 104 -15.56 -19.20 15.97
N ASP A 105 -15.38 -20.18 16.85
CA ASP A 105 -14.16 -20.38 17.63
C ASP A 105 -13.03 -21.02 16.80
N GLU A 106 -13.20 -21.20 15.47
CA GLU A 106 -12.12 -21.63 14.57
C GLU A 106 -10.98 -20.61 14.59
N GLN A 107 -9.96 -20.92 15.39
CA GLN A 107 -8.74 -20.14 15.51
C GLN A 107 -7.86 -20.21 14.24
N TYR A 108 -8.25 -21.02 13.25
CA TYR A 108 -7.49 -21.27 12.03
C TYR A 108 -8.35 -21.03 10.79
N VAL A 109 -7.97 -20.02 10.01
CA VAL A 109 -8.51 -19.76 8.68
C VAL A 109 -7.37 -19.87 7.68
N GLU A 110 -7.48 -20.82 6.76
CA GLU A 110 -6.56 -20.92 5.63
C GLU A 110 -7.02 -19.97 4.51
N MET A 111 -6.23 -18.91 4.28
CA MET A 111 -6.40 -18.06 3.11
C MET A 111 -5.80 -18.75 1.88
N VAL A 112 -6.61 -19.61 1.26
CA VAL A 112 -6.19 -20.38 0.08
C VAL A 112 -6.30 -19.53 -1.19
N GLU A 113 -5.26 -19.54 -2.03
CA GLU A 113 -5.29 -18.96 -3.37
C GLU A 113 -6.30 -19.74 -4.23
N ASP A 114 -7.07 -19.04 -5.06
CA ASP A 114 -8.12 -19.66 -5.88
C ASP A 114 -7.60 -20.21 -7.24
N ASN A 115 -6.28 -20.39 -7.39
CA ASN A 115 -5.60 -20.86 -8.62
C ASN A 115 -5.90 -20.04 -9.88
N THR A 116 -6.40 -18.81 -9.72
CA THR A 116 -6.75 -17.96 -10.87
C THR A 116 -5.59 -17.12 -11.38
N HIS A 117 -4.40 -17.24 -10.77
CA HIS A 117 -3.21 -16.44 -11.06
C HIS A 117 -3.43 -14.92 -10.94
N ARG A 118 -4.49 -14.51 -10.23
CA ARG A 118 -4.74 -13.11 -9.88
C ARG A 118 -3.96 -12.80 -8.61
N ASN A 119 -3.01 -11.87 -8.71
CA ASN A 119 -2.16 -11.50 -7.59
C ASN A 119 -2.40 -10.03 -7.18
N PRO A 120 -3.28 -9.76 -6.20
CA PRO A 120 -3.47 -8.40 -5.70
C PRO A 120 -2.17 -7.87 -5.10
N ASN A 121 -1.86 -6.58 -5.28
CA ASN A 121 -0.64 -5.98 -4.71
C ASN A 121 -0.88 -5.28 -3.36
N ILE A 122 -2.11 -5.34 -2.85
CA ILE A 122 -2.44 -4.79 -1.54
C ILE A 122 -2.38 -5.90 -0.48
N PRO A 123 -1.91 -5.60 0.74
CA PRO A 123 -1.94 -6.56 1.84
C PRO A 123 -3.36 -6.95 2.22
N ALA A 124 -3.56 -8.23 2.55
CA ALA A 124 -4.80 -8.79 3.03
C ALA A 124 -4.60 -9.43 4.42
N ALA A 125 -5.53 -9.20 5.35
CA ALA A 125 -5.52 -9.78 6.68
C ALA A 125 -6.88 -10.38 7.05
N PHE A 126 -6.92 -11.27 8.04
CA PHE A 126 -8.16 -11.84 8.59
C PHE A 126 -8.40 -11.31 10.00
N LEU A 127 -9.64 -10.95 10.33
CA LEU A 127 -10.09 -10.69 11.70
C LEU A 127 -10.96 -11.84 12.20
N LEU A 128 -10.58 -12.39 13.35
CA LEU A 128 -11.33 -13.43 14.04
C LEU A 128 -12.60 -12.84 14.68
N GLY A 129 -13.69 -13.61 14.64
CA GLY A 129 -15.05 -13.16 14.98
C GLY A 129 -15.30 -12.69 16.42
N ARG A 130 -14.36 -12.87 17.35
CA ARG A 130 -14.49 -12.39 18.74
C ARG A 130 -14.14 -10.90 18.93
N SER A 131 -13.65 -10.20 17.91
CA SER A 131 -13.21 -8.80 18.03
C SER A 131 -13.79 -7.86 16.97
N GLY A 132 -14.84 -8.29 16.25
CA GLY A 132 -15.54 -7.51 15.22
C GLY A 132 -16.85 -6.91 15.70
#